data_AF-A0A6J5F3Q4-F1
#
_entry.id   AF-A0A6J5F3Q4-F1
#
_cell.length_a   1.000
_cell.length_b   1.000
_cell.length_c   1.000
_cell.angle_alpha   90.00
_cell.angle_beta   90.00
_cell.angle_gamma   90.00
#
_symmetry.space_group_name_H-M   'P 1'
#
loop_
_entity.id
_entity.type
_entity.pdbx_description
1 polymer ?
#
loop_
_entity_poly.entity_id
_entity_poly.type
_entity_poly.pdbx_seq_one_letter_code
_entity_poly.pdbx_strand_id
1 'polypeptide(L)'
;MNSLLSVSGKALRMRRVVRAASGKCLMVPLDHSLADGPIAHPQQLRQLVGDIAAHGGDAIVVHRGRARFLSPEVLSDLALVVHLNGSTRYAEDANAKTLFASVEDAVASGADAVSVHVNLGSRTETQQLLDLSRIATECARWSMPLLAMIYPRGPGLGDRPQTELIAHAANVAADLGADIVKLPYSGDAASMADIIAGSSLPVLVAGGAKLPEDEFVAFTSRVMHAGALGIAAGRNVFAAPKAAPLIRRLSDAVHGVERRAAHLAA
;
A
#
# COMPACT_ATOMS: atom_id res chain seq x y z
N MET A 1 3.37 22.41 -15.35
CA MET A 1 2.01 23.00 -15.45
C MET A 1 1.34 22.86 -14.09
N ASN A 2 1.37 23.92 -13.28
CA ASN A 2 0.59 23.98 -12.04
C ASN A 2 -0.88 24.14 -12.43
N SER A 3 -1.60 23.03 -12.57
CA SER A 3 -3.05 23.06 -12.48
C SER A 3 -3.39 23.56 -11.08
N LEU A 4 -4.19 24.63 -10.99
CA LEU A 4 -4.85 25.04 -9.76
C LEU A 4 -5.79 23.91 -9.33
N LEU A 5 -5.23 22.88 -8.69
CA LEU A 5 -6.01 21.82 -8.05
C LEU A 5 -6.85 22.49 -6.97
N SER A 6 -8.17 22.39 -7.09
CA SER A 6 -9.07 22.85 -6.03
C SER A 6 -8.75 22.08 -4.75
N VAL A 7 -8.63 22.80 -3.64
CA VAL A 7 -8.40 22.18 -2.33
C VAL A 7 -9.60 21.28 -2.03
N SER A 8 -9.35 19.98 -1.87
CA SER A 8 -10.34 18.99 -1.46
C SER A 8 -9.81 18.16 -0.29
N GLY A 9 -10.71 17.56 0.50
CA GLY A 9 -10.32 16.66 1.59
C GLY A 9 -9.45 15.50 1.10
N LYS A 10 -9.72 15.00 -0.10
CA LYS A 10 -8.94 13.93 -0.74
C LYS A 10 -7.53 14.40 -1.08
N ALA A 11 -7.38 15.60 -1.65
CA ALA A 11 -6.07 16.17 -1.96
C ALA A 11 -5.23 16.41 -0.69
N LEU A 12 -5.83 16.91 0.39
CA LEU A 12 -5.14 17.11 1.67
C LEU A 12 -4.67 15.79 2.28
N ARG A 13 -5.53 14.77 2.30
CA ARG A 13 -5.19 13.43 2.77
C ARG A 13 -4.11 12.76 1.91
N MET A 14 -4.16 12.93 0.60
CA MET A 14 -3.14 12.37 -0.30
C MET A 14 -1.74 12.93 -0.01
N ARG A 15 -1.62 14.19 0.42
CA ARG A 15 -0.33 14.80 0.82
C ARG A 15 0.27 14.19 2.09
N ARG A 16 -0.53 13.47 2.87
CA ARG A 16 -0.06 12.69 4.02
C ARG A 16 0.56 11.37 3.56
N VAL A 17 -0.07 10.71 2.58
CA VAL A 17 0.38 9.41 2.05
C VAL A 17 1.59 9.54 1.13
N VAL A 18 1.64 10.59 0.30
CA VAL A 18 2.72 10.83 -0.66
C VAL A 18 3.59 11.98 -0.20
N ARG A 19 4.89 11.70 0.03
CA ARG A 19 5.83 12.69 0.55
C ARG A 19 6.04 13.83 -0.44
N ALA A 20 5.56 15.01 -0.10
CA ALA A 20 5.56 16.18 -0.98
C ALA A 20 6.94 16.53 -1.57
N ALA A 21 8.02 16.41 -0.80
CA ALA A 21 9.38 16.75 -1.24
C ALA A 21 9.91 15.85 -2.38
N SER A 22 9.43 14.61 -2.47
CA SER A 22 9.89 13.63 -3.48
C SER A 22 8.80 13.23 -4.47
N GLY A 23 7.53 13.42 -4.13
CA GLY A 23 6.40 12.85 -4.85
C GLY A 23 6.33 11.32 -4.78
N LYS A 24 7.03 10.69 -3.82
CA LYS A 24 7.14 9.23 -3.66
C LYS A 24 6.57 8.75 -2.31
N CYS A 25 6.40 7.44 -2.16
CA CYS A 25 5.83 6.83 -0.95
C CYS A 25 6.57 5.54 -0.54
N LEU A 26 7.09 5.49 0.68
CA LEU A 26 7.48 4.27 1.36
C LEU A 26 6.35 3.82 2.29
N MET A 27 5.54 2.88 1.82
CA MET A 27 4.43 2.32 2.57
C MET A 27 4.83 1.01 3.26
N VAL A 28 4.41 0.81 4.51
CA VAL A 28 4.68 -0.41 5.28
C VAL A 28 3.36 -1.08 5.68
N PRO A 29 2.87 -2.07 4.90
CA PRO A 29 1.67 -2.81 5.23
C PRO A 29 1.87 -3.79 6.42
N LEU A 30 1.06 -3.63 7.46
CA LEU A 30 1.03 -4.43 8.70
C LEU A 30 -0.31 -5.20 8.86
N ASP A 31 -1.13 -5.21 7.82
CA ASP A 31 -2.43 -5.87 7.70
C ASP A 31 -2.37 -7.40 7.72
N HIS A 32 -1.20 -7.97 7.40
CA HIS A 32 -0.89 -9.40 7.46
C HIS A 32 -1.31 -10.07 8.77
N SER A 33 -1.43 -9.31 9.86
CA SER A 33 -1.91 -9.82 11.15
C SER A 33 -3.27 -10.54 11.12
N LEU A 34 -4.13 -10.21 10.16
CA LEU A 34 -5.39 -10.92 9.93
C LEU A 34 -5.20 -12.21 9.13
N ALA A 35 -4.43 -12.16 8.05
CA ALA A 35 -4.28 -13.26 7.11
C ALA A 35 -3.40 -14.40 7.65
N ASP A 36 -2.28 -14.01 8.26
CA ASP A 36 -1.18 -14.91 8.62
C ASP A 36 -1.12 -15.19 10.13
N GLY A 37 -1.82 -14.38 10.94
CA GLY A 37 -1.70 -14.37 12.40
C GLY A 37 -0.68 -13.33 12.89
N PRO A 38 -0.31 -13.33 14.17
CA PRO A 38 0.51 -12.27 14.75
C PRO A 38 1.84 -12.08 14.01
N ILE A 39 2.05 -10.88 13.46
CA ILE A 39 3.33 -10.50 12.81
C ILE A 39 4.41 -10.08 13.81
N ALA A 40 3.99 -9.68 15.01
CA ALA A 40 4.85 -9.27 16.12
C ALA A 40 4.04 -9.29 17.43
N HIS A 41 4.71 -9.33 18.59
CA HIS A 41 4.06 -9.06 19.86
C HIS A 41 3.57 -7.60 19.94
N PRO A 42 2.54 -7.27 20.75
CA PRO A 42 1.96 -5.92 20.79
C PRO A 42 2.97 -4.79 21.08
N GLN A 43 3.92 -5.02 21.98
CA GLN A 43 4.98 -4.06 22.32
C GLN A 43 5.93 -3.85 21.14
N GLN A 44 6.33 -4.93 20.47
CA GLN A 44 7.20 -4.89 19.29
C GLN A 44 6.50 -4.20 18.12
N LEU A 45 5.19 -4.40 17.95
CA LEU A 45 4.41 -3.73 16.91
C LEU A 45 4.37 -2.21 17.15
N ARG A 46 4.18 -1.76 18.41
CA ARG A 46 4.25 -0.33 18.74
C ARG A 46 5.63 0.25 18.46
N GLN A 47 6.69 -0.45 18.86
CA GLN A 47 8.05 -0.04 18.56
C GLN A 47 8.29 0.05 17.05
N LEU A 48 7.84 -0.95 16.29
CA LEU A 48 7.97 -0.97 14.83
C LEU A 48 7.26 0.22 14.18
N VAL A 49 6.04 0.57 14.61
CA VAL A 49 5.33 1.75 14.09
C VAL A 49 6.10 3.03 14.39
N GLY A 50 6.67 3.15 15.59
CA GLY A 50 7.58 4.26 15.95
C GLY A 50 8.81 4.32 15.04
N ASP A 51 9.47 3.19 14.82
CA ASP A 51 10.64 3.09 13.93
C ASP A 51 10.30 3.48 12.49
N ILE A 52 9.11 3.09 12.00
CA ILE A 52 8.63 3.45 10.65
C ILE A 52 8.50 4.98 10.55
N ALA A 53 7.82 5.62 11.48
CA ALA A 53 7.67 7.08 11.50
C ALA A 53 9.04 7.78 11.59
N ALA A 54 9.87 7.40 12.57
CA ALA A 54 11.15 8.07 12.86
C ALA A 54 12.23 7.85 11.79
N HIS A 55 12.10 6.82 10.95
CA HIS A 55 13.13 6.46 9.97
C HIS A 55 12.71 6.66 8.52
N GLY A 56 11.54 7.28 8.30
CA GLY A 56 11.14 7.82 7.01
C GLY A 56 10.24 6.91 6.20
N GLY A 57 9.42 6.08 6.85
CA GLY A 57 8.21 5.56 6.23
C GLY A 57 7.14 6.65 6.14
N ASP A 58 6.29 6.59 5.11
CA ASP A 58 5.26 7.61 4.87
C ASP A 58 3.88 7.16 5.30
N ALA A 59 3.60 5.86 5.20
CA ALA A 59 2.28 5.31 5.48
C ALA A 59 2.37 3.89 6.04
N ILE A 60 1.43 3.54 6.91
CA ILE A 60 1.17 2.15 7.33
C ILE A 60 -0.21 1.70 6.88
N VAL A 61 -0.34 0.41 6.63
CA VAL A 61 -1.64 -0.23 6.37
C VAL A 61 -1.99 -1.16 7.51
N VAL A 62 -3.13 -0.94 8.17
CA VAL A 62 -3.62 -1.78 9.27
C VAL A 62 -5.12 -1.99 9.16
N HIS A 63 -5.65 -3.06 9.75
CA HIS A 63 -7.10 -3.20 9.90
C HIS A 63 -7.65 -2.26 10.99
N ARG A 64 -8.94 -1.89 10.90
CA ARG A 64 -9.61 -1.00 11.88
C ARG A 64 -9.40 -1.42 13.34
N GLY A 65 -9.36 -2.72 13.61
CA GLY A 65 -9.17 -3.26 14.95
C GLY A 65 -7.76 -3.04 15.51
N ARG A 66 -6.76 -2.86 14.63
CA ARG A 66 -5.38 -2.54 15.02
C ARG A 66 -5.15 -1.03 15.15
N ALA A 67 -5.83 -0.22 14.36
CA ALA A 67 -5.71 1.24 14.38
C ALA A 67 -5.92 1.84 15.79
N ARG A 68 -6.89 1.32 16.56
CA ARG A 68 -7.19 1.79 17.93
C ARG A 68 -6.06 1.62 18.96
N PHE A 69 -5.02 0.84 18.64
CA PHE A 69 -3.88 0.60 19.54
C PHE A 69 -2.64 1.43 19.17
N LEU A 70 -2.76 2.27 18.14
CA LEU A 70 -1.72 3.19 17.73
C LEU A 70 -1.85 4.50 18.50
N SER A 71 -0.72 5.15 18.77
CA SER A 71 -0.73 6.43 19.47
C SER A 71 -1.00 7.58 18.49
N PRO A 72 -1.80 8.60 18.84
CA PRO A 72 -2.03 9.75 17.96
C PRO A 72 -0.72 10.49 17.59
N GLU A 73 0.27 10.48 18.48
CA GLU A 73 1.55 11.17 18.27
C GLU A 73 2.31 10.55 17.10
N VAL A 74 2.39 9.21 17.02
CA VAL A 74 3.10 8.57 15.89
C VAL A 74 2.39 8.79 14.56
N LEU A 75 1.06 8.95 14.59
CA LEU A 75 0.26 9.26 13.41
C LEU A 75 0.36 10.73 12.98
N SER A 76 1.04 11.60 13.74
CA SER A 76 1.31 12.97 13.29
C SER A 76 2.32 13.00 12.14
N ASP A 77 3.26 12.06 12.11
CA ASP A 77 4.32 11.98 11.09
C ASP A 77 4.15 10.79 10.12
N LEU A 78 3.12 9.98 10.33
CA LEU A 78 2.89 8.74 9.59
C LEU A 78 1.44 8.63 9.15
N ALA A 79 1.20 8.46 7.85
CA ALA A 79 -0.16 8.34 7.34
C ALA A 79 -0.80 6.99 7.72
N LEU A 80 -2.07 7.04 8.12
CA LEU A 80 -2.86 5.87 8.47
C LEU A 80 -3.71 5.42 7.29
N VAL A 81 -3.46 4.21 6.78
CA VAL A 81 -4.33 3.55 5.80
C VAL A 81 -5.09 2.40 6.46
N VAL A 82 -6.42 2.46 6.45
CA VAL A 82 -7.26 1.40 7.04
C VAL A 82 -7.63 0.36 5.97
N HIS A 83 -7.25 -0.90 6.19
CA HIS A 83 -7.58 -2.01 5.30
C HIS A 83 -8.94 -2.64 5.63
N LEU A 84 -9.84 -2.61 4.64
CA LEU A 84 -11.27 -2.84 4.84
C LEU A 84 -11.73 -4.29 4.65
N ASN A 85 -10.99 -5.08 3.88
CA ASN A 85 -11.34 -6.46 3.60
C ASN A 85 -10.15 -7.40 3.83
N GLY A 86 -10.40 -8.70 3.75
CA GLY A 86 -9.37 -9.68 4.03
C GLY A 86 -9.92 -11.10 4.10
N SER A 87 -9.02 -12.02 4.38
CA SER A 87 -9.30 -13.45 4.54
C SER A 87 -8.24 -14.05 5.45
N THR A 88 -8.52 -15.19 6.06
CA THR A 88 -7.51 -15.94 6.82
C THR A 88 -7.00 -17.10 5.98
N ARG A 89 -5.77 -17.56 6.25
CA ARG A 89 -5.22 -18.77 5.62
C ARG A 89 -5.96 -20.07 5.94
N TYR A 90 -6.90 -20.03 6.90
CA TYR A 90 -7.69 -21.18 7.33
C TYR A 90 -9.06 -21.26 6.65
N ALA A 91 -9.42 -20.25 5.85
CA ALA A 91 -10.65 -20.29 5.05
C ALA A 91 -10.56 -21.38 3.97
N GLU A 92 -11.70 -21.98 3.62
CA GLU A 92 -11.79 -22.93 2.50
C GLU A 92 -11.27 -22.30 1.20
N ASP A 93 -11.60 -21.02 0.96
CA ASP A 93 -11.01 -20.20 -0.09
C ASP A 93 -10.22 -19.03 0.53
N ALA A 94 -8.91 -19.21 0.67
CA ALA A 94 -8.01 -18.16 1.16
C ALA A 94 -7.94 -16.94 0.22
N ASN A 95 -8.39 -17.05 -1.04
CA ASN A 95 -8.46 -15.93 -1.97
C ASN A 95 -9.76 -15.12 -1.84
N ALA A 96 -10.76 -15.61 -1.09
CA ALA A 96 -12.03 -14.91 -0.88
C ALA A 96 -11.89 -13.73 0.09
N LYS A 97 -11.72 -12.52 -0.46
CA LYS A 97 -11.58 -11.30 0.36
C LYS A 97 -12.96 -10.79 0.78
N THR A 98 -13.28 -10.95 2.06
CA THR A 98 -14.55 -10.50 2.64
C THR A 98 -14.40 -9.09 3.20
N LEU A 99 -15.28 -8.17 2.78
CA LEU A 99 -15.39 -6.84 3.35
C LEU A 99 -15.95 -6.91 4.77
N PHE A 100 -15.25 -6.33 5.75
CA PHE A 100 -15.70 -6.31 7.15
C PHE A 100 -15.68 -4.92 7.79
N ALA A 101 -15.15 -3.89 7.12
CA ALA A 101 -15.14 -2.50 7.57
C ALA A 101 -15.61 -1.56 6.46
N SER A 102 -16.03 -0.34 6.84
CA SER A 102 -16.50 0.68 5.90
C SER A 102 -15.60 1.91 5.86
N VAL A 103 -15.87 2.83 4.94
CA VAL A 103 -15.17 4.14 4.89
C VAL A 103 -15.49 4.97 6.14
N GLU A 104 -16.69 4.88 6.69
CA GLU A 104 -17.07 5.57 7.93
C GLU A 104 -16.22 5.11 9.14
N ASP A 105 -15.94 3.80 9.26
CA ASP A 105 -15.02 3.29 10.28
C ASP A 105 -13.63 3.95 10.17
N ALA A 106 -13.15 4.10 8.93
CA ALA A 106 -11.85 4.70 8.67
C ALA A 106 -11.83 6.20 9.00
N VAL A 107 -12.89 6.93 8.63
CA VAL A 107 -13.07 8.34 9.00
C VAL A 107 -13.06 8.51 10.52
N ALA A 108 -13.81 7.67 11.25
CA ALA A 108 -13.86 7.71 12.71
C ALA A 108 -12.49 7.45 13.37
N SER A 109 -11.61 6.68 12.71
CA SER A 109 -10.25 6.41 13.18
C SER A 109 -9.22 7.48 12.78
N GLY A 110 -9.63 8.54 12.07
CA GLY A 110 -8.71 9.57 11.57
C GLY A 110 -7.84 9.11 10.40
N ALA A 111 -8.30 8.13 9.61
CA ALA A 111 -7.52 7.60 8.49
C ALA A 111 -7.26 8.65 7.40
N ASP A 112 -6.07 8.58 6.81
CA ASP A 112 -5.67 9.35 5.64
C ASP A 112 -6.07 8.64 4.33
N ALA A 113 -6.24 7.32 4.35
CA ALA A 113 -6.74 6.56 3.21
C ALA A 113 -7.41 5.26 3.67
N VAL A 114 -8.10 4.61 2.74
CA VAL A 114 -8.55 3.22 2.91
C VAL A 114 -7.92 2.32 1.86
N SER A 115 -7.89 1.02 2.13
CA SER A 115 -7.46 0.04 1.14
C SER A 115 -8.38 -1.17 1.04
N VAL A 116 -8.54 -1.67 -0.17
CA VAL A 116 -9.34 -2.86 -0.52
C VAL A 116 -8.48 -3.79 -1.36
N HIS A 117 -8.53 -5.08 -1.08
CA HIS A 117 -7.81 -6.13 -1.81
C HIS A 117 -8.77 -6.87 -2.75
N VAL A 118 -8.40 -7.00 -4.01
CA VAL A 118 -9.08 -7.84 -4.99
C VAL A 118 -8.13 -8.89 -5.53
N ASN A 119 -8.52 -10.16 -5.46
CA ASN A 119 -7.84 -11.26 -6.13
C ASN A 119 -8.51 -11.55 -7.46
N LEU A 120 -7.92 -11.08 -8.57
CA LEU A 120 -8.45 -11.35 -9.90
C LEU A 120 -8.34 -12.84 -10.24
N GLY A 121 -9.36 -13.35 -10.93
CA GLY A 121 -9.52 -14.76 -11.26
C GLY A 121 -9.83 -15.68 -10.07
N SER A 122 -10.10 -15.13 -8.87
CA SER A 122 -10.55 -15.92 -7.72
C SER A 122 -12.00 -16.36 -7.89
N ARG A 123 -12.43 -17.40 -7.14
CA ARG A 123 -13.80 -17.93 -7.19
C ARG A 123 -14.86 -16.91 -6.78
N THR A 124 -14.44 -15.85 -6.08
CA THR A 124 -15.29 -14.79 -5.52
C THR A 124 -14.97 -13.42 -6.12
N GLU A 125 -14.25 -13.36 -7.25
CA GLU A 125 -13.85 -12.11 -7.91
C GLU A 125 -15.04 -11.16 -8.11
N THR A 126 -16.18 -11.65 -8.60
CA THR A 126 -17.39 -10.84 -8.79
C THR A 126 -17.78 -10.07 -7.53
N GLN A 127 -17.80 -10.73 -6.37
CA GLN A 127 -18.14 -10.06 -5.11
C GLN A 127 -17.06 -9.05 -4.70
N GLN A 128 -15.78 -9.39 -4.88
CA GLN A 128 -14.67 -8.49 -4.55
C GLN A 128 -14.66 -7.22 -5.41
N LEU A 129 -15.05 -7.32 -6.69
CA LEU A 129 -15.20 -6.17 -7.59
C LEU A 129 -16.41 -5.30 -7.19
N LEU A 130 -17.53 -5.92 -6.80
CA LEU A 130 -18.69 -5.20 -6.27
C LEU A 130 -18.34 -4.45 -4.98
N ASP A 131 -17.59 -5.09 -4.08
CA ASP A 131 -17.12 -4.47 -2.84
C ASP A 131 -16.20 -3.28 -3.13
N LEU A 132 -15.24 -3.43 -4.07
CA LEU A 132 -14.36 -2.34 -4.48
C LEU A 132 -15.15 -1.15 -5.06
N SER A 133 -16.09 -1.41 -5.97
CA SER A 133 -16.95 -0.38 -6.58
C SER A 133 -17.79 0.39 -5.54
N ARG A 134 -18.36 -0.33 -4.58
CA ARG A 134 -19.09 0.27 -3.46
C ARG A 134 -18.18 1.16 -2.62
N ILE A 135 -16.99 0.67 -2.24
CA ILE A 135 -16.04 1.46 -1.45
C ILE A 135 -15.55 2.68 -2.22
N ALA A 136 -15.35 2.59 -3.54
CA ALA A 136 -14.99 3.75 -4.35
C ALA A 136 -16.07 4.84 -4.31
N THR A 137 -17.35 4.46 -4.36
CA THR A 137 -18.48 5.38 -4.20
C THR A 137 -18.49 6.03 -2.81
N GLU A 138 -18.27 5.25 -1.76
CA GLU A 138 -18.15 5.78 -0.38
C GLU A 138 -16.94 6.71 -0.24
N CYS A 139 -15.80 6.37 -0.84
CA CYS A 139 -14.58 7.19 -0.84
C CYS A 139 -14.80 8.56 -1.51
N ALA A 140 -15.52 8.58 -2.64
CA ALA A 140 -15.90 9.82 -3.30
C ALA A 140 -16.77 10.72 -2.39
N ARG A 141 -17.75 10.12 -1.71
CA ARG A 141 -18.62 10.83 -0.74
C ARG A 141 -17.84 11.45 0.42
N TRP A 142 -16.89 10.70 0.97
CA TRP A 142 -16.13 11.12 2.16
C TRP A 142 -14.81 11.85 1.84
N SER A 143 -14.52 12.09 0.55
CA SER A 143 -13.22 12.62 0.12
C SER A 143 -12.04 11.81 0.70
N MET A 144 -12.19 10.49 0.72
CA MET A 144 -11.21 9.54 1.23
C MET A 144 -10.39 8.98 0.06
N PRO A 145 -9.05 9.04 0.11
CA PRO A 145 -8.21 8.31 -0.84
C PRO A 145 -8.41 6.79 -0.79
N LEU A 146 -8.49 6.15 -1.95
CA LEU A 146 -8.63 4.71 -2.11
C LEU A 146 -7.36 4.08 -2.70
N LEU A 147 -6.75 3.19 -1.93
CA LEU A 147 -5.71 2.26 -2.38
C LEU A 147 -6.32 0.90 -2.77
N ALA A 148 -6.34 0.59 -4.06
CA ALA A 148 -6.73 -0.74 -4.53
C ALA A 148 -5.52 -1.68 -4.59
N MET A 149 -5.53 -2.77 -3.83
CA MET A 149 -4.53 -3.84 -3.93
C MET A 149 -5.09 -4.93 -4.86
N ILE A 150 -4.66 -4.95 -6.12
CA ILE A 150 -5.24 -5.87 -7.11
C ILE A 150 -4.19 -6.89 -7.54
N TYR A 151 -4.37 -8.14 -7.11
CA TYR A 151 -3.43 -9.21 -7.39
C TYR A 151 -4.10 -10.24 -8.31
N PRO A 152 -3.51 -10.57 -9.46
CA PRO A 152 -3.91 -11.74 -10.23
C PRO A 152 -3.58 -13.00 -9.42
N ARG A 153 -4.59 -13.55 -8.73
CA ARG A 153 -4.45 -14.75 -7.91
C ARG A 153 -5.77 -15.52 -7.86
N GLY A 154 -5.88 -16.54 -8.70
CA GLY A 154 -6.99 -17.48 -8.60
C GLY A 154 -7.01 -18.49 -9.74
N PRO A 155 -7.84 -19.54 -9.60
CA PRO A 155 -7.90 -20.62 -10.59
C PRO A 155 -8.40 -20.17 -11.96
N GLY A 156 -9.11 -19.04 -12.06
CA GLY A 156 -9.64 -18.52 -13.33
C GLY A 156 -8.60 -17.89 -14.27
N LEU A 157 -7.34 -17.74 -13.83
CA LEU A 157 -6.31 -17.07 -14.61
C LEU A 157 -5.73 -17.96 -15.73
N GLY A 158 -5.65 -19.27 -15.52
CA GLY A 158 -4.97 -20.19 -16.43
C GLY A 158 -3.49 -19.82 -16.64
N ASP A 159 -2.97 -20.05 -17.84
CA ASP A 159 -1.56 -19.82 -18.20
C ASP A 159 -1.29 -18.43 -18.80
N ARG A 160 -2.15 -17.45 -18.50
CA ARG A 160 -2.01 -16.10 -19.05
C ARG A 160 -0.72 -15.43 -18.57
N PRO A 161 -0.04 -14.65 -19.44
CA PRO A 161 1.19 -13.95 -19.07
C PRO A 161 0.98 -13.04 -17.84
N GLN A 162 1.89 -13.13 -16.87
CA GLN A 162 1.78 -12.34 -15.64
C GLN A 162 1.79 -10.83 -15.92
N THR A 163 2.56 -10.39 -16.91
CA THR A 163 2.65 -8.98 -17.33
C THR A 163 1.31 -8.44 -17.82
N GLU A 164 0.61 -9.20 -18.67
CA GLU A 164 -0.73 -8.88 -19.16
C GLU A 164 -1.73 -8.79 -17.99
N LEU A 165 -1.71 -9.78 -17.09
CA LEU A 165 -2.60 -9.83 -15.95
C LEU A 165 -2.39 -8.65 -14.98
N ILE A 166 -1.14 -8.23 -14.76
CA ILE A 166 -0.82 -7.10 -13.90
C ILE A 166 -1.19 -5.77 -14.56
N ALA A 167 -0.97 -5.62 -15.87
CA ALA A 167 -1.43 -4.44 -16.62
C ALA A 167 -2.95 -4.30 -16.55
N HIS A 168 -3.68 -5.41 -16.74
CA HIS A 168 -5.12 -5.43 -16.60
C HIS A 168 -5.57 -5.08 -15.16
N ALA A 169 -4.88 -5.60 -14.14
CA ALA A 169 -5.16 -5.23 -12.75
C ALA A 169 -5.02 -3.72 -12.48
N ALA A 170 -4.05 -3.06 -13.11
CA ALA A 170 -3.91 -1.61 -13.04
C ALA A 170 -5.12 -0.87 -13.64
N ASN A 171 -5.60 -1.33 -14.80
CA ASN A 171 -6.78 -0.76 -15.47
C ASN A 171 -8.06 -0.99 -14.67
N VAL A 172 -8.27 -2.19 -14.12
CA VAL A 172 -9.43 -2.48 -13.25
C VAL A 172 -9.48 -1.52 -12.06
N ALA A 173 -8.35 -1.23 -11.43
CA ALA A 173 -8.29 -0.26 -10.34
C ALA A 173 -8.69 1.15 -10.78
N ALA A 174 -8.20 1.59 -11.95
CA ALA A 174 -8.52 2.90 -12.52
C ALA A 174 -10.02 3.03 -12.82
N ASP A 175 -10.58 2.05 -13.53
CA ASP A 175 -11.97 2.08 -13.98
C ASP A 175 -12.96 1.95 -12.81
N LEU A 176 -12.57 1.29 -11.71
CA LEU A 176 -13.37 1.21 -10.49
C LEU A 176 -13.14 2.39 -9.53
N GLY A 177 -12.36 3.40 -9.91
CA GLY A 177 -12.27 4.67 -9.18
C GLY A 177 -11.28 4.68 -8.00
N ALA A 178 -10.24 3.85 -8.05
CA ALA A 178 -9.13 3.95 -7.11
C ALA A 178 -8.26 5.18 -7.39
N ASP A 179 -7.56 5.67 -6.36
CA ASP A 179 -6.62 6.80 -6.48
C ASP A 179 -5.17 6.32 -6.60
N ILE A 180 -4.85 5.18 -6.00
CA ILE A 180 -3.55 4.50 -6.08
C ILE A 180 -3.83 3.01 -6.28
N VAL A 181 -3.03 2.35 -7.12
CA VAL A 181 -3.05 0.89 -7.24
C VAL A 181 -1.77 0.27 -6.67
N LYS A 182 -1.93 -0.82 -5.91
CA LYS A 182 -0.82 -1.66 -5.46
C LYS A 182 -0.83 -2.97 -6.22
N LEU A 183 0.27 -3.22 -6.93
CA LEU A 183 0.43 -4.37 -7.83
C LEU A 183 1.59 -5.26 -7.36
N PRO A 184 1.58 -6.57 -7.68
CA PRO A 184 2.78 -7.39 -7.53
C PRO A 184 3.83 -6.95 -8.55
N TYR A 185 5.09 -7.26 -8.27
CA TYR A 185 6.18 -7.05 -9.24
C TYR A 185 6.01 -8.03 -10.41
N SER A 186 6.22 -7.55 -11.64
CA SER A 186 6.02 -8.33 -12.87
C SER A 186 7.14 -9.34 -13.18
N GLY A 187 8.21 -9.34 -12.39
CA GLY A 187 9.34 -10.27 -12.52
C GLY A 187 10.63 -9.60 -12.97
N ASP A 188 10.56 -8.53 -13.75
CA ASP A 188 11.70 -7.76 -14.22
C ASP A 188 11.40 -6.25 -14.32
N ALA A 189 12.45 -5.44 -14.38
CA ALA A 189 12.31 -3.99 -14.30
C ALA A 189 11.75 -3.37 -15.57
N ALA A 190 11.99 -3.97 -16.74
CA ALA A 190 11.52 -3.44 -18.02
C ALA A 190 10.02 -3.65 -18.15
N SER A 191 9.53 -4.87 -17.92
CA SER A 191 8.09 -5.14 -17.96
C SER A 191 7.32 -4.37 -16.89
N MET A 192 7.92 -4.15 -15.71
CA MET A 192 7.31 -3.33 -14.66
C MET A 192 7.22 -1.87 -15.09
N ALA A 193 8.25 -1.33 -15.75
CA ALA A 193 8.23 0.03 -16.27
C ALA A 193 7.14 0.24 -17.33
N ASP A 194 6.97 -0.73 -18.23
CA ASP A 194 5.91 -0.70 -19.25
C ASP A 194 4.51 -0.68 -18.61
N ILE A 195 4.29 -1.53 -17.59
CA ILE A 195 3.03 -1.56 -16.83
C ILE A 195 2.77 -0.23 -16.13
N ILE A 196 3.79 0.35 -15.50
CA ILE A 196 3.65 1.63 -14.78
C ILE A 196 3.36 2.76 -15.77
N ALA A 197 4.07 2.82 -16.89
CA ALA A 197 3.86 3.82 -17.93
C ALA A 197 2.47 3.71 -18.59
N GLY A 198 1.93 2.48 -18.69
CA GLY A 198 0.59 2.22 -19.20
C GLY A 198 -0.55 2.47 -18.19
N SER A 199 -0.25 2.70 -16.91
CA SER A 199 -1.27 2.89 -15.89
C SER A 199 -1.74 4.34 -15.80
N SER A 200 -3.06 4.54 -15.77
CA SER A 200 -3.68 5.83 -15.45
C SER A 200 -3.54 6.23 -13.96
N LEU A 201 -3.09 5.31 -13.10
CA LEU A 201 -2.94 5.52 -11.66
C LEU A 201 -1.47 5.47 -11.23
N PRO A 202 -1.09 6.21 -10.18
CA PRO A 202 0.15 5.96 -9.47
C PRO A 202 0.23 4.51 -8.95
N VAL A 203 1.34 3.84 -9.23
CA VAL A 203 1.54 2.42 -8.88
C VAL A 203 2.49 2.28 -7.68
N LEU A 204 2.01 1.65 -6.62
CA LEU A 204 2.86 1.08 -5.56
C LEU A 204 3.20 -0.38 -5.91
N VAL A 205 4.48 -0.74 -5.90
CA VAL A 205 4.88 -2.13 -6.12
C VAL A 205 4.97 -2.86 -4.78
N ALA A 206 4.41 -4.07 -4.71
CA ALA A 206 4.49 -4.89 -3.51
C ALA A 206 5.92 -5.40 -3.27
N GLY A 207 6.38 -5.38 -2.01
CA GLY A 207 7.70 -5.88 -1.63
C GLY A 207 7.89 -7.40 -1.74
N GLY A 208 6.84 -8.16 -2.05
CA GLY A 208 6.95 -9.59 -2.33
C GLY A 208 7.29 -10.45 -1.10
N ALA A 209 8.02 -11.53 -1.33
CA ALA A 209 8.53 -12.43 -0.30
C ALA A 209 9.71 -11.81 0.45
N LYS A 210 10.12 -12.44 1.57
CA LYS A 210 11.29 -12.00 2.33
C LYS A 210 12.55 -12.22 1.49
N LEU A 211 13.38 -11.19 1.39
CA LEU A 211 14.70 -11.22 0.76
C LEU A 211 15.76 -10.82 1.78
N PRO A 212 17.04 -11.13 1.52
CA PRO A 212 18.16 -10.48 2.21
C PRO A 212 18.04 -8.96 2.11
N GLU A 213 18.43 -8.23 3.16
CA GLU A 213 18.18 -6.79 3.26
C GLU A 213 18.82 -6.00 2.11
N ASP A 214 20.06 -6.33 1.74
CA ASP A 214 20.78 -5.66 0.64
C ASP A 214 20.11 -5.92 -0.71
N GLU A 215 19.64 -7.15 -0.94
CA GLU A 215 18.89 -7.50 -2.14
C GLU A 215 17.54 -6.77 -2.19
N PHE A 216 16.87 -6.60 -1.04
CA PHE A 216 15.60 -5.89 -0.97
C PHE A 216 15.76 -4.38 -1.20
N VAL A 217 16.83 -3.76 -0.71
CA VAL A 217 17.18 -2.37 -1.01
C VAL A 217 17.52 -2.19 -2.50
N ALA A 218 18.27 -3.12 -3.09
CA ALA A 218 18.55 -3.11 -4.52
C ALA A 218 17.27 -3.31 -5.36
N PHE A 219 16.37 -4.21 -4.93
CA PHE A 219 15.05 -4.40 -5.53
C PHE A 219 14.22 -3.11 -5.48
N THR A 220 14.19 -2.44 -4.33
CA THR A 220 13.49 -1.17 -4.16
C THR A 220 14.04 -0.12 -5.14
N SER A 221 15.36 -0.01 -5.24
CA SER A 221 16.00 0.89 -6.21
C SER A 221 15.54 0.58 -7.63
N ARG A 222 15.54 -0.68 -8.08
CA ARG A 222 15.05 -1.07 -9.42
C ARG A 222 13.58 -0.68 -9.64
N VAL A 223 12.72 -0.92 -8.67
CA VAL A 223 11.30 -0.52 -8.70
C VAL A 223 11.14 0.99 -8.86
N MET A 224 11.94 1.78 -8.14
CA MET A 224 11.90 3.24 -8.27
C MET A 224 12.38 3.72 -9.64
N HIS A 225 13.42 3.09 -10.21
CA HIS A 225 13.90 3.38 -11.56
C HIS A 225 12.86 3.03 -12.64
N ALA A 226 12.00 2.03 -12.40
CA ALA A 226 10.89 1.68 -13.27
C ALA A 226 9.72 2.71 -13.22
N GLY A 227 9.84 3.77 -12.41
CA GLY A 227 8.88 4.89 -12.39
C GLY A 227 7.78 4.77 -11.33
N ALA A 228 7.83 3.77 -10.45
CA ALA A 228 6.80 3.54 -9.44
C ALA A 228 6.55 4.79 -8.56
N LEU A 229 5.33 4.95 -8.04
CA LEU A 229 5.04 5.89 -6.95
C LEU A 229 5.91 5.55 -5.73
N GLY A 230 6.17 4.26 -5.53
CA GLY A 230 6.88 3.79 -4.36
C GLY A 230 6.78 2.28 -4.17
N ILE A 231 7.13 1.85 -2.96
CA ILE A 231 7.09 0.44 -2.57
C ILE A 231 6.19 0.25 -1.35
N ALA A 232 5.48 -0.87 -1.34
CA ALA A 232 4.72 -1.37 -0.20
C ALA A 232 5.47 -2.55 0.47
N ALA A 233 6.32 -2.25 1.44
CA ALA A 233 7.28 -3.17 2.05
C ALA A 233 6.78 -3.72 3.40
N GLY A 234 5.97 -4.79 3.38
CA GLY A 234 5.43 -5.43 4.59
C GLY A 234 6.42 -6.42 5.22
N ARG A 235 6.35 -7.69 4.79
CA ARG A 235 7.15 -8.81 5.35
C ARG A 235 8.64 -8.53 5.49
N ASN A 236 9.23 -7.85 4.51
CA ASN A 236 10.65 -7.49 4.57
C ASN A 236 11.00 -6.57 5.74
N VAL A 237 10.07 -5.70 6.17
CA VAL A 237 10.28 -4.76 7.28
C VAL A 237 9.95 -5.41 8.62
N PHE A 238 8.75 -5.98 8.79
CA PHE A 238 8.34 -6.50 10.11
C PHE A 238 9.05 -7.80 10.51
N ALA A 239 9.64 -8.53 9.55
CA ALA A 239 10.45 -9.71 9.83
C ALA A 239 11.96 -9.42 9.78
N ALA A 240 12.37 -8.15 9.67
CA ALA A 240 13.78 -7.77 9.73
C ALA A 240 14.32 -7.93 11.16
N PRO A 241 15.55 -8.42 11.36
CA PRO A 241 16.19 -8.44 12.68
C PRO A 241 16.28 -7.03 13.31
N LYS A 242 16.49 -6.01 12.48
CA LYS A 242 16.52 -4.59 12.89
C LYS A 242 15.78 -3.73 11.86
N ALA A 243 14.53 -3.39 12.15
CA ALA A 243 13.68 -2.63 11.22
C ALA A 243 14.21 -1.22 10.94
N ALA A 244 14.64 -0.48 11.97
CA ALA A 244 15.08 0.91 11.86
C ALA A 244 16.17 1.18 10.79
N PRO A 245 17.33 0.47 10.79
CA PRO A 245 18.33 0.63 9.74
C PRO A 245 17.82 0.29 8.34
N LEU A 246 17.01 -0.76 8.21
CA LEU A 246 16.44 -1.15 6.93
C LEU A 246 15.47 -0.09 6.39
N ILE A 247 14.55 0.40 7.22
CA ILE A 247 13.60 1.47 6.85
C ILE A 247 14.35 2.72 6.38
N ARG A 248 15.43 3.09 7.07
CA ARG A 248 16.27 4.23 6.68
C ARG A 248 16.82 4.06 5.26
N ARG A 249 17.41 2.89 4.96
CA ARG A 249 17.96 2.56 3.63
C ARG A 249 16.89 2.49 2.56
N LEU A 250 15.72 1.96 2.87
CA LEU A 250 14.57 1.96 1.96
C LEU A 250 14.06 3.38 1.70
N SER A 251 14.01 4.23 2.71
CA SER A 251 13.63 5.63 2.57
C SER A 251 14.60 6.36 1.63
N ASP A 252 15.91 6.14 1.80
CA ASP A 252 16.92 6.73 0.94
C ASP A 252 16.79 6.22 -0.52
N ALA A 253 16.49 4.93 -0.72
CA ALA A 253 16.24 4.36 -2.05
C ALA A 253 14.95 4.89 -2.70
N VAL A 254 13.90 5.18 -1.92
CA VAL A 254 12.60 5.69 -2.42
C VAL A 254 12.65 7.20 -2.70
N HIS A 255 13.27 7.99 -1.82
CA HIS A 255 13.20 9.46 -1.86
C HIS A 255 14.49 10.14 -2.35
N GLY A 256 15.61 9.43 -2.36
CA GLY A 256 16.95 9.98 -2.55
C GLY A 256 17.52 10.61 -1.29
N VAL A 257 18.85 10.59 -1.15
CA VAL A 257 19.59 11.01 0.06
C VAL A 257 19.46 12.53 0.33
N GLU A 258 19.52 13.37 -0.71
CA GLU A 258 19.53 14.83 -0.56
C GLU A 258 18.17 15.42 -0.13
N ARG A 259 17.06 14.77 -0.48
CA ARG A 259 15.71 15.29 -0.19
C ARG A 259 15.26 15.09 1.26
N ARG A 260 16.05 14.37 2.07
CA ARG A 260 15.77 14.12 3.49
C ARG A 260 16.27 15.26 4.38
N ALA A 261 17.39 15.89 4.04
CA ALA A 261 18.00 16.96 4.82
C ALA A 261 17.10 18.21 4.91
N ALA A 262 16.33 18.49 3.86
CA ALA A 262 15.41 19.62 3.82
C ALA A 262 14.24 19.53 4.82
N HIS A 263 13.94 18.34 5.37
CA HIS A 263 12.85 18.13 6.33
C HIS A 263 13.32 18.19 7.79
N LEU A 264 14.61 17.96 8.07
CA LEU A 264 15.18 18.09 9.41
C LEU A 264 15.65 19.52 9.73
N ALA A 265 15.65 20.41 8.73
CA ALA A 265 16.09 21.80 8.84
C ALA A 265 14.92 22.82 8.81
N ALA A 266 13.67 22.35 8.81
CA ALA A 266 12.45 23.15 8.84
C ALA A 266 11.62 22.78 10.08
#